data_AF-A0A074ZLW0-F1
#
_entry.id   AF-A0A074ZLW0-F1
#
_cell.length_a   1.000
_cell.length_b   1.000
_cell.length_c   1.000
_cell.angle_alpha   90.00
_cell.angle_beta   90.00
_cell.angle_gamma   90.00
#
_symmetry.space_group_name_H-M   'P 1'
#
loop_
_entity.id
_entity.type
_entity.pdbx_description
1 polymer ?
#
loop_
_entity_poly.entity_id
_entity_poly.type
_entity_poly.pdbx_seq_one_letter_code
_entity_poly.pdbx_strand_id
1 'polypeptide(L)'
;MLGMAPVTTHEGVDHTILDGLFQLSLIQHREFGLFFRQATEGKNYMVIGEIAAQYMPREKYPVRTLNEPGWTIQVVWMFFGGVPFNLSGYKAIVDTGATATYIPPDILETINAILKVTESVRGFNTVDCDRVGRFPALDFQGVNVKLTAYSSQYILE
;
A
#
# COMPACT_ATOMS: atom_id res chain seq x y z
N MET A 1 9.22 -4.77 16.88
CA MET A 1 8.49 -4.17 15.74
C MET A 1 7.66 -3.02 16.28
N LEU A 2 7.58 -1.89 15.57
CA LEU A 2 6.76 -0.75 15.99
C LEU A 2 5.47 -0.72 15.15
N GLY A 3 4.35 -1.12 15.74
CA GLY A 3 3.05 -1.16 15.06
C GLY A 3 2.42 0.23 14.96
N MET A 4 1.91 0.57 13.77
CA MET A 4 1.29 1.86 13.48
C MET A 4 -0.18 1.75 13.06
N ALA A 5 -0.82 0.61 13.33
CA ALA A 5 -2.24 0.40 13.03
C ALA A 5 -3.14 1.33 13.87
N PRO A 6 -4.39 1.61 13.43
CA PRO A 6 -5.33 2.47 14.18
C PRO A 6 -5.66 1.96 15.59
N VAL A 7 -5.61 0.64 15.79
CA VAL A 7 -5.83 -0.01 17.08
C VAL A 7 -4.77 -1.10 17.30
N THR A 8 -4.54 -1.42 18.56
CA THR A 8 -3.69 -2.54 18.95
C THR A 8 -4.46 -3.86 18.87
N THR A 9 -3.80 -4.90 18.38
CA THR A 9 -4.29 -6.29 18.44
C THR A 9 -3.46 -7.14 19.41
N HIS A 10 -2.53 -6.53 20.14
CA HIS A 10 -1.67 -7.23 21.08
C HIS A 10 -2.37 -7.36 22.44
N GLU A 11 -2.39 -8.58 22.96
CA GLU A 11 -3.04 -8.87 24.24
C GLU A 11 -2.36 -8.10 25.39
N GLY A 12 -3.16 -7.49 26.26
CA GLY A 12 -2.67 -6.72 27.40
C GLY A 12 -2.13 -5.32 27.05
N VAL A 13 -2.28 -4.87 25.80
CA VAL A 13 -1.96 -3.50 25.39
C VAL A 13 -3.24 -2.82 24.94
N ASP A 14 -3.57 -1.69 25.58
CA ASP A 14 -4.84 -0.97 25.34
C ASP A 14 -4.68 0.30 24.50
N HIS A 15 -3.46 0.66 24.12
CA HIS A 15 -3.17 1.89 23.39
C HIS A 15 -2.07 1.68 22.34
N THR A 16 -2.18 2.38 21.21
CA THR A 16 -1.11 2.43 20.20
C THR A 16 0.00 3.40 20.64
N ILE A 17 1.13 3.41 19.91
CA ILE A 17 2.18 4.40 20.18
C ILE A 17 1.67 5.84 19.97
N LEU A 18 0.81 6.08 18.98
CA LEU A 18 0.25 7.41 18.74
C LEU A 18 -0.69 7.84 19.86
N ASP A 19 -1.46 6.91 20.42
CA ASP A 19 -2.30 7.19 21.58
C ASP A 19 -1.45 7.57 22.79
N GLY A 20 -0.35 6.84 23.05
CA GLY A 20 0.59 7.16 24.13
C GLY A 20 1.24 8.54 23.95
N LEU A 21 1.73 8.86 22.75
CA LEU A 21 2.31 10.17 22.45
C LEU A 21 1.31 11.31 22.63
N PHE A 22 0.06 11.09 22.23
CA PHE A 22 -1.01 12.06 22.38
C PHE A 22 -1.40 12.25 23.85
N GLN A 23 -1.57 11.16 24.61
CA GLN A 23 -1.89 11.19 26.05
C GLN A 23 -0.81 11.91 26.86
N LEU A 24 0.46 11.75 26.49
CA LEU A 24 1.60 12.44 27.11
C LEU A 24 1.79 13.89 26.62
N SER A 25 0.88 14.41 25.78
CA SER A 25 0.96 15.75 25.20
C SER A 25 2.25 16.02 24.40
N LEU A 26 2.87 14.96 23.86
CA LEU A 26 4.06 15.07 23.00
C LEU A 26 3.70 15.41 21.56
N ILE A 27 2.45 15.14 21.15
CA ILE A 27 1.86 15.54 19.87
C ILE A 27 0.44 16.06 20.10
N GLN A 28 0.00 17.00 19.27
CA GLN A 28 -1.36 17.57 19.34
C GLN A 28 -2.38 16.79 18.49
N HIS A 29 -1.90 16.05 17.49
CA HIS A 29 -2.73 15.30 16.56
C HIS A 29 -2.19 13.88 16.41
N ARG A 30 -3.10 12.87 16.44
CA ARG A 30 -2.78 11.45 16.21
C ARG A 30 -2.62 11.16 14.72
N GLU A 31 -1.66 11.85 14.11
CA GLU A 31 -1.38 11.79 12.69
C GLU A 31 0.08 11.38 12.47
N PHE A 32 0.35 10.73 11.35
CA PHE A 32 1.70 10.43 10.91
C PHE A 32 1.72 10.24 9.40
N GLY A 33 2.90 10.36 8.81
CA GLY A 33 3.15 10.09 7.40
C GLY A 33 4.39 9.21 7.25
N LEU A 34 4.33 8.30 6.28
CA LEU A 34 5.44 7.45 5.88
C LEU A 34 5.82 7.80 4.44
N PHE A 35 7.09 8.13 4.23
CA PHE A 35 7.59 8.61 2.96
C PHE A 35 8.72 7.69 2.50
N PHE A 36 8.38 6.83 1.55
CA PHE A 36 9.31 5.90 0.90
C PHE A 36 9.86 6.55 -0.36
N ARG A 37 11.19 6.64 -0.46
CA ARG A 37 11.91 7.07 -1.66
C ARG A 37 12.37 5.85 -2.44
N GLN A 38 12.64 6.02 -3.72
CA GLN A 38 13.33 4.98 -4.48
C GLN A 38 14.68 4.69 -3.82
N ALA A 39 15.17 3.45 -3.93
CA ALA A 39 16.41 3.00 -3.27
C ALA A 39 17.63 3.88 -3.62
N THR A 40 17.59 4.57 -4.76
CA THR A 40 18.63 5.47 -5.27
C THR A 40 18.46 6.93 -4.83
N GLU A 41 17.33 7.32 -4.24
CA GLU A 41 16.92 8.72 -4.04
C GLU A 41 16.89 9.20 -2.57
N GLY A 42 17.69 8.58 -1.70
CA GLY A 42 17.96 9.09 -0.36
C GLY A 42 17.23 8.36 0.77
N LYS A 43 16.91 9.07 1.85
CA LYS A 43 16.41 8.48 3.10
C LYS A 43 14.89 8.35 3.08
N ASN A 44 14.39 7.20 3.55
CA ASN A 44 13.00 7.05 3.97
C ASN A 44 12.80 7.74 5.31
N TYR A 45 11.63 8.33 5.53
CA TYR A 45 11.34 9.00 6.79
C TYR A 45 9.90 8.79 7.22
N MET A 46 9.74 8.70 8.54
CA MET A 46 8.47 8.76 9.23
C MET A 46 8.35 10.13 9.90
N VAL A 47 7.19 10.76 9.76
CA VAL A 47 6.88 12.04 10.38
C VAL A 47 5.65 11.85 11.26
N ILE A 48 5.70 12.28 12.51
CA ILE A 48 4.61 12.11 13.49
C ILE A 48 4.09 13.49 13.90
N GLY A 49 2.78 13.61 14.04
CA GLY A 49 2.04 14.83 14.35
C GLY A 49 1.62 15.61 13.11
N GLU A 50 1.04 16.78 13.34
CA GLU A 50 0.48 17.67 12.31
C GLU A 50 1.49 18.05 11.20
N ILE A 51 2.78 18.05 11.54
CA ILE A 51 3.85 18.38 10.59
C ILE A 51 3.94 17.37 9.43
N ALA A 52 3.41 16.15 9.60
CA ALA A 52 3.31 15.17 8.52
C ALA A 52 2.57 15.72 7.29
N ALA A 53 1.56 16.58 7.49
CA ALA A 53 0.82 17.19 6.39
C ALA A 53 1.69 18.10 5.50
N GLN A 54 2.78 18.66 6.02
CA GLN A 54 3.72 19.51 5.27
C GLN A 54 4.60 18.70 4.31
N TYR A 55 4.77 17.40 4.56
CA TYR A 55 5.55 16.50 3.72
C TYR A 55 4.70 15.81 2.64
N MET A 56 3.37 15.91 2.72
CA MET A 56 2.48 15.30 1.73
C MET A 56 2.70 15.92 0.34
N PRO A 57 2.69 15.09 -0.73
CA PRO A 57 2.71 15.60 -2.09
C PRO A 57 1.55 16.57 -2.34
N ARG A 58 1.73 17.47 -3.33
CA ARG A 58 0.68 18.41 -3.75
C ARG A 58 -0.60 17.67 -4.18
N GLU A 59 -0.42 16.58 -4.91
CA GLU A 59 -1.49 15.67 -5.30
C GLU A 59 -1.69 14.64 -4.20
N LYS A 60 -2.84 14.72 -3.51
CA LYS A 60 -3.20 13.83 -2.42
C LYS A 60 -4.68 13.52 -2.45
N TYR A 61 -5.01 12.29 -2.07
CA TYR A 61 -6.36 11.76 -2.14
C TYR A 61 -6.79 11.29 -0.76
N PRO A 62 -7.70 12.01 -0.07
CA PRO A 62 -8.23 11.53 1.19
C PRO A 62 -9.06 10.27 0.95
N VAL A 63 -8.70 9.18 1.61
CA VAL A 63 -9.42 7.90 1.56
C VAL A 63 -9.96 7.60 2.96
N ARG A 64 -11.24 7.24 3.04
CA ARG A 64 -11.84 6.82 4.32
C ARG A 64 -11.39 5.40 4.65
N THR A 65 -10.98 5.20 5.90
CA THR A 65 -10.72 3.88 6.44
C THR A 65 -12.02 3.18 6.83
N LEU A 66 -11.99 1.86 6.83
CA LEU A 66 -13.04 1.02 7.40
C LEU A 66 -12.78 0.84 8.90
N ASN A 67 -13.83 0.52 9.66
CA ASN A 67 -13.72 0.24 11.09
C ASN A 67 -13.15 -1.18 11.31
N GLU A 68 -11.85 -1.33 11.06
CA GLU A 68 -11.11 -2.60 11.11
C GLU A 68 -9.78 -2.39 11.84
N PRO A 69 -9.11 -3.45 12.33
CA PRO A 69 -7.89 -3.29 13.11
C PRO A 69 -6.72 -2.65 12.37
N GLY A 70 -6.60 -2.89 11.06
CA GLY A 70 -5.56 -2.32 10.20
C GLY A 70 -5.98 -1.02 9.51
N TRP A 71 -5.05 -0.41 8.76
CA TRP A 71 -5.37 0.69 7.83
C TRP A 71 -6.12 0.17 6.61
N THR A 72 -7.36 -0.27 6.84
CA THR A 72 -8.18 -0.95 5.85
C THR A 72 -8.99 0.06 5.05
N ILE A 73 -9.00 -0.08 3.73
CA ILE A 73 -9.71 0.78 2.78
C ILE A 73 -10.56 -0.05 1.81
N GLN A 74 -11.54 0.61 1.20
CA GLN A 74 -12.32 0.01 0.10
C GLN A 74 -11.63 0.25 -1.24
N VAL A 75 -11.36 -0.84 -1.95
CA VAL A 75 -11.05 -0.83 -3.39
C VAL A 75 -12.21 -1.53 -4.09
N VAL A 76 -12.76 -0.92 -5.12
CA VAL A 76 -13.98 -1.40 -5.81
C VAL A 76 -13.60 -2.14 -7.09
N TRP A 77 -12.61 -1.62 -7.81
CA TRP A 77 -12.12 -2.20 -9.05
C TRP A 77 -10.61 -2.19 -9.11
N MET A 78 -10.05 -3.16 -9.80
CA MET A 78 -8.68 -3.14 -10.27
C MET A 78 -8.66 -3.36 -11.78
N PHE A 79 -7.72 -2.72 -12.48
CA PHE A 79 -7.55 -2.91 -13.92
C PHE A 79 -6.10 -3.24 -14.24
N PHE A 80 -5.88 -4.25 -15.06
CA PHE A 80 -4.55 -4.55 -15.59
C PHE A 80 -4.58 -4.48 -17.10
N GLY A 81 -3.96 -3.45 -17.68
CA GLY A 81 -4.03 -3.20 -19.12
C GLY A 81 -5.45 -3.07 -19.68
N GLY A 82 -6.36 -2.51 -18.88
CA GLY A 82 -7.77 -2.36 -19.23
C GLY A 82 -8.65 -3.59 -18.93
N VAL A 83 -8.07 -4.73 -18.53
CA VAL A 83 -8.84 -5.90 -18.06
C VAL A 83 -9.39 -5.60 -16.66
N PRO A 84 -10.73 -5.57 -16.46
CA PRO A 84 -11.33 -5.22 -15.19
C PRO A 84 -11.45 -6.42 -14.24
N PHE A 85 -11.16 -6.20 -12.96
CA PHE A 85 -11.37 -7.13 -11.86
C PHE A 85 -12.25 -6.49 -10.79
N ASN A 86 -13.37 -7.13 -10.46
CA ASN A 86 -14.28 -6.64 -9.43
C ASN A 86 -13.75 -6.99 -8.04
N LEU A 87 -13.52 -5.98 -7.22
CA LEU A 87 -13.01 -6.11 -5.85
C LEU A 87 -14.06 -5.76 -4.78
N SER A 88 -15.34 -5.62 -5.14
CA SER A 88 -16.39 -5.18 -4.22
C SER A 88 -16.60 -6.11 -3.00
N GLY A 89 -16.18 -7.38 -3.09
CA GLY A 89 -16.19 -8.33 -1.98
C GLY A 89 -14.90 -8.35 -1.14
N TYR A 90 -13.89 -7.59 -1.52
CA TYR A 90 -12.58 -7.56 -0.89
C TYR A 90 -12.35 -6.25 -0.13
N LYS A 91 -11.42 -6.31 0.81
CA LYS A 91 -10.89 -5.15 1.54
C LYS A 91 -9.38 -5.11 1.31
N ALA A 92 -8.81 -3.92 1.20
CA ALA A 92 -7.37 -3.75 1.08
C ALA A 92 -6.82 -3.18 2.40
N ILE A 93 -5.66 -3.65 2.83
CA ILE A 93 -4.93 -3.09 3.98
C ILE A 93 -3.72 -2.35 3.44
N VAL A 94 -3.52 -1.09 3.87
CA VAL A 94 -2.30 -0.33 3.60
C VAL A 94 -1.27 -0.72 4.65
N ASP A 95 -0.37 -1.62 4.28
CA ASP A 95 0.60 -2.23 5.20
C ASP A 95 2.04 -1.92 4.80
N THR A 96 2.76 -1.24 5.68
CA THR A 96 4.18 -0.90 5.48
C THR A 96 5.14 -1.98 5.95
N GLY A 97 4.64 -3.01 6.63
CA GLY A 97 5.38 -4.23 6.93
C GLY A 97 5.39 -5.23 5.77
N ALA A 98 4.52 -5.05 4.78
CA ALA A 98 4.46 -5.89 3.59
C ALA A 98 5.52 -5.48 2.55
N THR A 99 6.20 -6.45 1.95
CA THR A 99 7.24 -6.22 0.93
C THR A 99 6.69 -6.27 -0.50
N ALA A 100 5.43 -6.67 -0.68
CA ALA A 100 4.79 -6.83 -1.97
C ALA A 100 3.30 -6.48 -1.89
N THR A 101 2.70 -6.20 -3.05
CA THR A 101 1.24 -6.11 -3.16
C THR A 101 0.66 -7.51 -3.29
N TYR A 102 -0.15 -7.90 -2.32
CA TYR A 102 -0.88 -9.17 -2.34
C TYR A 102 -2.28 -8.94 -2.88
N ILE A 103 -2.70 -9.78 -3.82
CA ILE A 103 -4.02 -9.74 -4.46
C ILE A 103 -4.65 -11.15 -4.46
N PRO A 104 -5.96 -11.27 -4.69
CA PRO A 104 -6.62 -12.57 -4.76
C PRO A 104 -5.96 -13.53 -5.77
N PRO A 105 -5.81 -14.83 -5.44
CA PRO A 105 -5.06 -15.78 -6.26
C PRO A 105 -5.53 -15.92 -7.71
N ASP A 106 -6.85 -15.89 -7.93
CA ASP A 106 -7.49 -15.95 -9.25
C ASP A 106 -7.13 -14.76 -10.12
N ILE A 107 -7.06 -13.57 -9.52
CA ILE A 107 -6.63 -12.37 -10.22
C ILE A 107 -5.12 -12.41 -10.49
N LEU A 108 -4.33 -12.88 -9.52
CA LEU A 108 -2.88 -13.03 -9.67
C LEU A 108 -2.52 -14.01 -10.80
N GLU A 109 -3.24 -15.12 -10.93
CA GLU A 109 -3.06 -16.09 -12.00
C GLU A 109 -3.26 -15.44 -13.38
N THR A 110 -4.31 -14.64 -13.52
CA THR A 110 -4.60 -13.90 -14.76
C THR A 110 -3.49 -12.90 -15.09
N ILE A 111 -3.02 -12.14 -14.10
CA ILE A 111 -1.92 -11.18 -14.28
C ILE A 111 -0.62 -11.89 -14.67
N ASN A 112 -0.28 -12.98 -13.98
CA ASN A 112 0.93 -13.76 -14.26
C ASN A 112 0.93 -14.34 -15.68
N ALA A 113 -0.23 -14.79 -16.17
CA ALA A 113 -0.38 -15.27 -17.54
C ALA A 113 -0.12 -14.15 -18.57
N ILE A 114 -0.60 -12.93 -18.32
CA ILE A 114 -0.37 -11.76 -19.18
C ILE A 114 1.11 -11.33 -19.18
N LEU A 115 1.72 -11.30 -17.99
CA LEU A 115 3.14 -10.98 -17.83
C LEU A 115 4.04 -12.05 -18.48
N LYS A 116 3.53 -13.28 -18.64
CA LYS A 116 4.27 -14.49 -19.02
C LYS A 116 5.39 -14.75 -18.03
N VAL A 117 5.01 -14.92 -16.77
CA VAL A 117 5.93 -15.31 -15.68
C VAL A 117 6.74 -16.53 -16.10
N THR A 118 8.05 -16.44 -15.94
CA THR A 118 9.01 -17.45 -16.43
C THR A 118 9.29 -18.53 -15.40
N GLU A 119 9.39 -18.14 -14.13
CA GLU A 119 9.66 -19.03 -13.00
C GLU A 119 9.31 -18.37 -11.67
N SER A 120 9.23 -19.18 -10.60
CA SER A 120 9.14 -18.68 -9.23
C SER A 120 10.46 -18.90 -8.51
N VAL A 121 11.10 -17.81 -8.07
CA VAL A 121 12.36 -17.82 -7.34
C VAL A 121 12.12 -17.30 -5.93
N ARG A 122 12.38 -18.14 -4.92
CA ARG A 122 12.22 -17.78 -3.49
C ARG A 122 10.82 -17.24 -3.14
N GLY A 123 9.78 -17.75 -3.80
CA GLY A 123 8.39 -17.32 -3.58
C GLY A 123 7.98 -16.06 -4.35
N PHE A 124 8.86 -15.50 -5.19
CA PHE A 124 8.54 -14.39 -6.09
C PHE A 124 8.45 -14.87 -7.53
N ASN A 125 7.46 -14.38 -8.26
CA ASN A 125 7.33 -14.61 -9.69
C ASN A 125 8.29 -13.71 -10.45
N THR A 126 8.98 -14.27 -11.44
CA THR A 126 9.95 -13.56 -12.28
C THR A 126 9.39 -13.31 -13.67
N VAL A 127 9.88 -12.25 -14.31
CA VAL A 127 9.51 -11.85 -15.66
C VAL A 127 10.77 -11.44 -16.43
N ASP A 128 10.66 -11.38 -17.76
CA ASP A 128 11.72 -10.89 -18.63
C ASP A 128 11.91 -9.36 -18.48
N CYS A 129 13.08 -8.94 -18.02
CA CYS A 129 13.43 -7.53 -17.78
C CYS A 129 13.30 -6.66 -19.06
N ASP A 130 13.59 -7.23 -20.24
CA ASP A 130 13.51 -6.50 -21.51
C ASP A 130 12.07 -6.10 -21.88
N ARG A 131 11.09 -6.68 -21.20
CA ARG A 131 9.66 -6.44 -21.40
C ARG A 131 9.05 -5.50 -20.35
N VAL A 132 9.78 -5.13 -19.28
CA VAL A 132 9.23 -4.32 -18.17
C VAL A 132 8.63 -3.02 -18.66
N GLY A 133 9.33 -2.25 -19.49
CA GLY A 133 8.82 -0.99 -20.06
C GLY A 133 7.61 -1.13 -20.99
N ARG A 134 7.19 -2.37 -21.31
CA ARG A 134 6.04 -2.68 -22.18
C ARG A 134 4.88 -3.34 -21.43
N PHE A 135 5.05 -3.67 -20.16
CA PHE A 135 3.96 -4.25 -19.39
C PHE A 135 2.87 -3.21 -19.11
N PRO A 136 1.59 -3.64 -19.04
CA PRO A 136 0.50 -2.71 -18.80
C PRO A 136 0.57 -2.05 -17.42
N ALA A 137 -0.06 -0.90 -17.25
CA ALA A 137 -0.24 -0.34 -15.92
C ALA A 137 -1.27 -1.13 -15.10
N LEU A 138 -1.12 -1.08 -13.78
CA LEU A 138 -2.06 -1.60 -12.80
C LEU A 138 -2.80 -0.45 -12.13
N ASP A 139 -4.11 -0.39 -12.31
CA ASP A 139 -4.95 0.63 -11.71
C ASP A 139 -5.74 0.09 -10.53
N PHE A 140 -5.75 0.81 -9.42
CA PHE A 140 -6.62 0.58 -8.27
C PHE A 140 -7.65 1.69 -8.18
N GLN A 141 -8.93 1.33 -8.21
CA GLN A 141 -10.04 2.28 -8.14
C GLN A 141 -10.81 2.09 -6.83
N GLY A 142 -10.74 3.11 -5.97
CA GLY A 142 -11.64 3.28 -4.83
C GLY A 142 -12.90 4.05 -5.21
N VAL A 143 -13.63 4.53 -4.20
CA VAL A 143 -14.89 5.28 -4.40
C VAL A 143 -14.65 6.61 -5.13
N ASN A 144 -13.63 7.38 -4.70
CA ASN A 144 -13.39 8.74 -5.17
C ASN A 144 -11.99 8.94 -5.78
N VAL A 145 -11.20 7.87 -5.92
CA VAL A 145 -9.81 7.96 -6.36
C VAL A 145 -9.48 6.76 -7.24
N LYS A 146 -8.66 7.00 -8.26
CA LYS A 146 -7.99 5.98 -9.05
C LYS A 146 -6.49 6.22 -8.97
N LEU A 147 -5.73 5.22 -8.55
CA LEU A 147 -4.28 5.25 -8.49
C LEU A 147 -3.70 4.27 -9.50
N THR A 148 -2.64 4.66 -10.17
CA THR A 148 -1.96 3.86 -11.20
C THR A 148 -0.56 3.52 -10.75
N ALA A 149 -0.22 2.24 -10.80
CA ALA A 149 1.13 1.71 -10.65
C ALA A 149 1.64 1.28 -12.03
N TYR A 150 2.74 1.87 -12.47
CA TYR A 150 3.41 1.49 -13.71
C TYR A 150 4.31 0.27 -13.49
N SER A 151 4.72 -0.35 -14.59
CA SER A 151 5.50 -1.60 -14.56
C SER A 151 6.80 -1.50 -13.77
N SER A 152 7.48 -0.36 -13.83
CA SER A 152 8.68 -0.09 -13.04
C SER A 152 8.43 0.04 -11.52
N GLN A 153 7.17 0.07 -11.07
CA GLN A 153 6.79 0.19 -9.66
C GLN A 153 6.31 -1.13 -9.07
N TYR A 154 5.75 -2.03 -9.88
CA TYR A 154 5.26 -3.33 -9.42
C TYR A 154 6.17 -4.51 -9.83
N ILE A 155 7.15 -4.29 -10.72
CA ILE A 155 8.25 -5.22 -10.98
C ILE A 155 9.49 -4.69 -10.26
N LEU A 156 10.12 -5.55 -9.46
CA LEU A 156 11.38 -5.26 -8.78
C LEU A 156 12.54 -5.80 -9.61
N GLU A 157 13.54 -4.95 -9.87
CA GLU A 157 14.83 -5.31 -10.50
C GLU A 157 15.90 -5.66 -9.46
#